data_AF-A0A4S0K0X1-F1
#
_entry.id   AF-A0A4S0K0X1-F1
#
_cell.length_a   1.000
_cell.length_b   1.000
_cell.length_c   1.000
_cell.angle_alpha   90.00
_cell.angle_beta   90.00
_cell.angle_gamma   90.00
#
_symmetry.space_group_name_H-M   'P 1'
#
loop_
_entity.id
_entity.type
_entity.pdbx_description
1 polymer ?
#
loop_
_entity_poly.entity_id
_entity_poly.type
_entity_poly.pdbx_seq_one_letter_code
_entity_poly.pdbx_strand_id
1 'polypeptide(L)' 'EHAWQHVATHLQAHGPYLLGAAPCVADYMLVMLMRWSRNMPRPSDTWPALKAHATAMKARPAFAEVYRREGITDWR' A
#
# COMPACT_ATOMS: atom_id res chain seq x y z
N GLU A 1 12.78 -7.19 7.95
CA GLU A 1 11.68 -7.15 6.95
C GLU A 1 10.59 -8.21 7.14
N HIS A 2 10.59 -8.99 8.24
CA HIS A 2 9.60 -10.03 8.49
C HIS A 2 8.14 -9.52 8.47
N ALA A 3 7.90 -8.28 8.92
CA ALA A 3 6.58 -7.66 8.87
C ALA A 3 6.03 -7.53 7.44
N TRP A 4 6.85 -7.09 6.48
CA TRP A 4 6.42 -6.99 5.07
C TRP A 4 6.11 -8.35 4.47
N GLN A 5 6.94 -9.36 4.76
CA GLN A 5 6.68 -10.73 4.34
C GLN A 5 5.37 -11.28 4.93
N HIS A 6 5.09 -11.01 6.21
CA HIS A 6 3.86 -11.45 6.87
C HIS A 6 2.62 -10.83 6.20
N VAL A 7 2.63 -9.50 5.99
CA VAL A 7 1.51 -8.81 5.32
C VAL A 7 1.36 -9.24 3.87
N ALA A 8 2.47 -9.42 3.13
CA ALA A 8 2.42 -9.91 1.76
C ALA A 8 1.80 -11.31 1.68
N THR A 9 2.16 -12.21 2.60
CA THR A 9 1.58 -13.56 2.69
C THR A 9 0.09 -13.50 2.99
N HIS A 10 -0.32 -12.64 3.92
CA HIS A 10 -1.74 -12.41 4.24
C HIS A 10 -2.54 -11.91 3.04
N LEU A 11 -2.06 -10.88 2.35
CA LEU A 11 -2.73 -10.34 1.16
C LEU A 11 -2.80 -11.34 0.01
N GLN A 12 -1.77 -12.17 -0.17
CA GLN A 12 -1.76 -13.24 -1.17
C GLN A 12 -2.86 -14.28 -0.90
N ALA A 13 -3.10 -14.61 0.37
CA ALA A 13 -4.05 -15.64 0.77
C ALA A 13 -5.50 -15.11 0.93
N HIS A 14 -5.67 -13.86 1.35
CA HIS A 14 -6.95 -13.31 1.84
C HIS A 14 -7.37 -11.99 1.18
N GLY A 15 -6.57 -11.48 0.24
CA GLY A 15 -6.79 -10.19 -0.43
C GLY A 15 -8.10 -10.11 -1.23
N PRO A 16 -8.37 -8.96 -1.87
CA PRO A 16 -7.39 -7.93 -2.28
C PRO A 16 -7.05 -6.86 -1.22
N TYR A 17 -7.83 -6.74 -0.14
CA TYR A 17 -7.60 -5.82 0.97
C TYR A 17 -7.29 -6.58 2.26
N LEU A 18 -6.76 -5.89 3.28
CA LEU A 18 -6.36 -6.52 4.54
C LEU A 18 -7.51 -7.26 5.24
N LEU A 19 -8.74 -6.77 5.09
CA LEU A 19 -9.94 -7.35 5.69
C LEU A 19 -10.91 -7.94 4.64
N GLY A 20 -10.39 -8.35 3.47
CA GLY A 20 -11.15 -9.07 2.44
C GLY A 20 -11.50 -8.23 1.22
N ALA A 21 -12.76 -8.28 0.78
CA ALA A 21 -13.18 -7.74 -0.51
C ALA A 21 -13.33 -6.21 -0.56
N ALA A 22 -13.47 -5.56 0.60
CA ALA A 22 -13.69 -4.12 0.70
C ALA A 22 -12.51 -3.39 1.36
N PRO A 23 -12.16 -2.18 0.88
CA PRO A 23 -11.17 -1.32 1.51
C PRO A 23 -11.64 -0.86 2.89
N CYS A 24 -10.70 -0.67 3.80
CA CYS A 24 -10.95 -0.09 5.10
C CYS A 24 -9.79 0.84 5.50
N VAL A 25 -9.91 1.46 6.67
CA VAL A 25 -8.88 2.37 7.21
C VAL A 25 -7.50 1.71 7.30
N ALA A 26 -7.43 0.40 7.56
CA ALA A 26 -6.17 -0.32 7.64
C ALA A 26 -5.40 -0.31 6.30
N ASP A 27 -6.11 -0.37 5.18
CA ASP A 27 -5.49 -0.35 3.84
C ASP A 27 -4.89 1.03 3.53
N TYR A 28 -5.57 2.11 3.94
CA TYR A 28 -5.00 3.46 3.80
C TYR A 28 -3.74 3.64 4.65
N MET A 29 -3.75 3.13 5.89
CA MET A 29 -2.57 3.15 6.76
C MET A 29 -1.45 2.30 6.19
N LEU A 30 -1.75 1.13 5.62
CA LEU A 30 -0.76 0.28 4.97
C LEU A 30 -0.06 1.02 3.82
N VAL A 31 -0.79 1.71 2.95
CA VAL A 31 -0.19 2.49 1.85
C VAL A 31 0.73 3.60 2.37
N MET A 32 0.40 4.24 3.50
CA MET A 32 1.30 5.22 4.13
C MET A 32 2.59 4.59 4.65
N LEU A 33 2.49 3.45 5.34
CA LEU A 33 3.66 2.70 5.79
C LEU A 33 4.52 2.25 4.60
N MET A 34 3.89 1.80 3.52
CA MET A 34 4.58 1.43 2.28
C MET A 34 5.33 2.62 1.67
N ARG A 35 4.72 3.82 1.65
CA ARG A 35 5.42 5.04 1.20
C ARG A 35 6.66 5.31 2.04
N TRP A 36 6.56 5.21 3.37
CA TRP A 36 7.71 5.43 4.25
C TRP A 36 8.81 4.36 4.09
N SER A 37 8.45 3.16 3.65
CA SER A 37 9.41 2.08 3.38
C SER A 37 10.35 2.34 2.19
N ARG A 38 10.08 3.36 1.35
CA ARG A 38 10.86 3.65 0.14
C ARG A 38 12.36 3.90 0.38
N ASN A 39 12.71 4.32 1.60
CA ASN A 39 14.09 4.58 2.02
C ASN A 39 14.71 3.40 2.81
N MET A 40 14.03 2.25 2.90
CA MET A 40 14.57 1.04 3.54
C MET A 40 15.44 0.23 2.55
N PRO A 41 16.35 -0.64 3.05
CA PRO A 41 17.16 -1.52 2.19
C PRO A 41 16.33 -2.36 1.22
N ARG A 42 15.15 -2.82 1.66
CA ARG A 42 14.15 -3.46 0.79
C ARG A 42 12.79 -2.77 0.93
N PRO A 43 12.43 -1.91 -0.02
CA PRO A 43 11.13 -1.27 -0.05
C PRO A 43 9.97 -2.28 -0.22
N SER A 44 8.79 -1.91 0.28
CA SER A 44 7.60 -2.77 0.30
C SER A 44 7.05 -3.13 -1.09
N ASP A 45 7.37 -2.38 -2.14
CA ASP A 45 6.95 -2.66 -3.52
C ASP A 45 7.73 -3.80 -4.19
N THR A 46 8.78 -4.32 -3.53
CA THR A 46 9.51 -5.53 -3.98
C THR A 46 8.70 -6.81 -3.79
N TRP A 47 7.62 -6.79 -3.00
CA TRP A 47 6.66 -7.89 -2.88
C TRP A 47 5.47 -7.67 -3.84
N PRO A 48 5.18 -8.59 -4.77
CA PRO A 48 4.11 -8.42 -5.75
C PRO A 48 2.73 -8.16 -5.15
N ALA A 49 2.35 -8.86 -4.07
CA ALA A 49 1.06 -8.67 -3.40
C ALA A 49 0.91 -7.26 -2.80
N LEU A 50 1.97 -6.74 -2.16
CA LEU A 50 1.98 -5.38 -1.63
C LEU A 50 1.92 -4.34 -2.76
N LYS A 51 2.72 -4.53 -3.82
CA LYS A 51 2.67 -3.64 -4.99
C LYS A 51 1.28 -3.60 -5.62
N ALA A 52 0.63 -4.74 -5.82
CA ALA A 52 -0.72 -4.83 -6.36
C ALA A 52 -1.74 -4.12 -5.45
N HIS A 53 -1.64 -4.34 -4.14
CA HIS A 53 -2.47 -3.67 -3.15
C HIS A 53 -2.33 -2.14 -3.20
N ALA A 54 -1.10 -1.63 -3.20
CA ALA A 54 -0.84 -0.19 -3.32
C ALA A 54 -1.38 0.39 -4.63
N THR A 55 -1.19 -0.30 -5.76
CA THR A 55 -1.76 0.13 -7.06
C THR A 55 -3.29 0.24 -6.98
N ALA A 56 -3.97 -0.76 -6.42
CA ALA A 56 -5.43 -0.75 -6.28
C ALA A 56 -5.92 0.38 -5.38
N MET A 57 -5.21 0.69 -4.29
CA MET A 57 -5.55 1.80 -3.41
C MET A 57 -5.29 3.16 -4.06
N LYS A 58 -4.12 3.34 -4.72
CA LYS A 58 -3.75 4.61 -5.38
C LYS A 58 -4.62 4.97 -6.58
N ALA A 59 -5.29 3.98 -7.20
CA ALA A 59 -6.25 4.23 -8.28
C ALA A 59 -7.53 4.99 -7.83
N ARG A 60 -7.74 5.15 -6.52
CA ARG A 60 -8.92 5.81 -5.96
C ARG A 60 -8.80 7.34 -6.03
N PRO A 61 -9.90 8.07 -6.31
CA PRO A 61 -9.89 9.55 -6.35
C PRO A 61 -9.37 10.21 -5.06
N ALA A 62 -9.61 9.58 -3.90
CA ALA A 62 -9.12 10.07 -2.62
C ALA A 62 -7.58 10.23 -2.58
N PHE A 63 -6.83 9.31 -3.20
CA PHE A 63 -5.37 9.41 -3.25
C PHE A 63 -4.92 10.52 -4.19
N ALA A 64 -5.56 10.67 -5.35
CA ALA A 64 -5.30 11.80 -6.25
C ALA A 64 -5.51 13.14 -5.54
N GLU A 65 -6.57 13.25 -4.73
CA GLU A 65 -6.86 14.48 -3.98
C GLU A 65 -5.83 14.73 -2.87
N VAL A 66 -5.41 13.70 -2.13
CA VAL A 66 -4.32 13.83 -1.15
C VAL A 66 -3.03 14.27 -1.83
N TYR A 67 -2.65 13.65 -2.95
CA TYR A 67 -1.45 14.04 -3.69
C TYR A 67 -1.49 15.48 -4.17
N ARG A 68 -2.68 15.98 -4.56
CA ARG A 68 -2.88 17.37 -4.95
C ARG A 68 -2.77 18.33 -3.76
N ARG A 69 -3.42 18.02 -2.63
CA ARG A 69 -3.43 18.89 -1.43
C ARG A 69 -2.08 18.95 -0.74
N GLU A 70 -1.41 17.82 -0.64
CA GLU A 70 -0.15 17.67 0.11
C GLU A 70 1.10 17.86 -0.78
N GLY A 71 0.93 18.21 -2.06
CA GLY A 71 2.04 18.43 -2.99
C GLY A 71 2.90 17.20 -3.27
N ILE A 72 2.35 15.99 -3.13
CA ILE A 72 3.08 14.74 -3.33
C ILE A 72 3.21 14.45 -4.84
N THR A 73 4.45 14.46 -5.33
CA THR A 73 4.79 14.23 -6.75
C THR A 73 5.62 12.96 -6.99
N ASP A 74 6.33 12.50 -5.97
CA ASP A 74 7.34 11.43 -6.03
C ASP A 74 6.78 10.01 -5.79
N TRP A 75 5.48 9.90 -5.56
CA TRP A 75 4.82 8.64 -5.16
C TRP A 75 3.41 8.52 -5.74
N ARG A 76 3.27 8.78 -7.04
CA ARG A 76 1.99 8.61 -7.78
C ARG A 76 1.89 7.20 -8.36
#